data_AF-A0A8S3JHG6-F1
#
_entry.id   AF-A0A8S3JHG6-F1
#
_cell.length_a   1.000
_cell.length_b   1.000
_cell.length_c   1.000
_cell.angle_alpha   90.00
_cell.angle_beta   90.00
_cell.angle_gamma   90.00
#
_symmetry.space_group_name_H-M   'P 1'
#
loop_
_entity.id
_entity.type
_entity.pdbx_description
1 polymer ?
#
loop_
_entity_poly.entity_id
_entity_poly.type
_entity_poly.pdbx_seq_one_letter_code
_entity_poly.pdbx_strand_id
1 'polypeptide(L)'
;LNLNIGQWCHLNCALWSFEVYETVSGSLMCVDQAFKRSINTECIICKQKGGSLKCIYQRCTNTYHFTCATDNGCVFYKTKSIMCPTHASPTVTVDQILEDKSVLRKIWIDRDEIKQIQKNVKNNTTTFDIISSCNLYPEILQ
;
A
#
# COMPACT_ATOMS: atom_id res chain seq x y z
N LEU A 1 -5.57 9.44 -1.26
CA LEU A 1 -4.33 10.25 -1.22
C LEU A 1 -3.88 10.62 -2.62
N ASN A 2 -3.55 11.88 -2.88
CA ASN A 2 -3.01 12.30 -4.17
C ASN A 2 -1.54 11.86 -4.24
N LEU A 3 -1.14 11.18 -5.31
CA LEU A 3 0.24 10.74 -5.57
C LEU A 3 0.98 11.69 -6.51
N ASN A 4 0.33 12.07 -7.60
CA ASN A 4 0.87 12.91 -8.67
C ASN A 4 -0.28 13.53 -9.49
N ILE A 5 0.03 14.35 -10.49
CA ILE A 5 -0.96 14.93 -11.42
C ILE A 5 -1.83 13.80 -12.01
N GLY A 6 -3.12 13.80 -11.69
CA GLY A 6 -4.08 12.79 -12.14
C GLY A 6 -3.96 11.42 -11.48
N GLN A 7 -3.08 11.22 -10.50
CA GLN A 7 -2.83 9.93 -9.86
C GLN A 7 -3.21 9.95 -8.38
N TRP A 8 -3.99 8.97 -7.95
CA TRP A 8 -4.46 8.80 -6.58
C TRP A 8 -4.24 7.37 -6.10
N CYS A 9 -4.02 7.20 -4.80
CA CYS A 9 -4.03 5.89 -4.15
C CYS A 9 -4.91 5.91 -2.89
N HIS A 10 -5.38 4.73 -2.51
CA HIS A 10 -6.04 4.54 -1.23
C HIS A 10 -5.05 4.73 -0.09
N LEU A 11 -5.52 5.34 1.01
CA LEU A 11 -4.74 5.59 2.21
C LEU A 11 -4.09 4.31 2.73
N ASN A 12 -4.89 3.27 2.95
CA ASN A 12 -4.42 2.00 3.47
C ASN A 12 -3.48 1.25 2.52
N CYS A 13 -3.67 1.37 1.19
CA CYS A 13 -2.73 0.79 0.23
C CYS A 13 -1.34 1.44 0.32
N ALA A 14 -1.28 2.78 0.45
CA ALA A 14 -0.01 3.48 0.65
C ALA A 14 0.57 3.18 2.02
N LEU A 15 -0.24 3.33 3.07
CA LEU A 15 0.17 3.18 4.46
C LEU A 15 0.75 1.78 4.71
N TRP A 16 0.15 0.71 4.22
CA TRP A 16 0.60 -0.67 4.47
C TRP A 16 1.57 -1.22 3.42
N SER A 17 2.02 -0.38 2.48
CA SER A 17 3.08 -0.79 1.55
C SER A 17 4.38 -1.08 2.31
N PHE A 18 5.06 -2.16 1.92
CA PHE A 18 6.21 -2.71 2.64
C PHE A 18 7.32 -1.70 2.96
N GLU A 19 7.64 -0.83 2.01
CA GLU A 19 8.70 0.18 2.12
C GLU A 19 8.23 1.53 2.66
N VAL A 20 6.91 1.74 2.84
CA VAL A 20 6.36 3.01 3.31
C VAL A 20 6.44 3.06 4.83
N TYR A 21 7.00 4.13 5.34
CA TYR A 21 6.96 4.45 6.76
C TYR A 21 6.33 5.83 6.97
N GLU A 22 5.89 6.05 8.20
CA GLU A 22 5.25 7.29 8.61
C GLU A 22 6.15 8.05 9.59
N THR A 23 6.27 9.35 9.39
CA THR A 23 6.97 10.23 10.33
C THR A 23 6.12 10.53 11.57
N VAL A 24 6.73 11.03 12.64
CA VAL A 24 5.99 11.48 13.84
C VAL A 24 4.94 12.56 13.52
N SER A 25 5.16 13.34 12.46
CA SER A 25 4.21 14.34 11.99
C SER A 25 3.02 13.77 11.20
N GLY A 26 3.07 12.52 10.75
CA GLY A 26 2.02 11.90 9.92
C GLY A 26 2.31 11.93 8.41
N SER A 27 3.52 12.30 8.00
CA SER A 27 3.96 12.26 6.60
C SER A 27 4.34 10.84 6.18
N LEU A 28 3.85 10.38 5.03
CA LEU A 28 4.24 9.09 4.44
C LEU A 28 5.43 9.27 3.51
N MET A 29 6.47 8.49 3.78
CA MET A 29 7.71 8.46 3.01
C MET A 29 7.74 7.23 2.10
N CYS A 30 8.55 7.29 1.03
CA CYS A 30 8.76 6.18 0.08
C CYS A 30 7.51 5.70 -0.69
N VAL A 31 6.44 6.50 -0.72
CA VAL A 31 5.19 6.11 -1.41
C VAL A 31 5.38 6.02 -2.94
N ASP A 32 6.25 6.85 -3.51
CA ASP A 32 6.56 6.79 -4.94
C ASP A 32 7.31 5.51 -5.32
N GLN A 33 8.18 5.01 -4.43
CA GLN A 33 8.87 3.73 -4.58
C GLN A 33 7.87 2.57 -4.52
N ALA A 34 6.99 2.59 -3.51
CA ALA A 34 5.92 1.60 -3.39
C ALA A 34 5.02 1.56 -4.63
N PHE A 35 4.65 2.71 -5.17
CA PHE A 35 3.86 2.82 -6.38
C PHE A 35 4.59 2.24 -7.60
N LYS A 36 5.84 2.63 -7.85
CA LYS A 36 6.64 2.12 -8.97
C LYS A 36 6.85 0.60 -8.91
N ARG A 37 6.91 0.02 -7.70
CA ARG A 37 7.00 -1.42 -7.52
C ARG A 37 5.65 -2.08 -7.77
N SER A 38 4.58 -1.54 -7.20
CA SER A 38 3.26 -2.18 -7.20
C SER A 38 2.67 -2.30 -8.61
N ILE A 39 2.96 -1.36 -9.53
CA ILE A 39 2.49 -1.43 -10.93
C ILE A 39 2.90 -2.73 -11.65
N ASN A 40 3.98 -3.37 -11.22
CA ASN A 40 4.47 -4.63 -11.80
C ASN A 40 4.34 -5.81 -10.83
N THR A 41 3.73 -5.61 -9.67
CA THR A 41 3.60 -6.65 -8.65
C THR A 41 2.19 -7.22 -8.66
N GLU A 42 2.10 -8.52 -8.88
CA GLU A 42 0.85 -9.27 -8.90
C GLU A 42 0.38 -9.61 -7.48
N CYS A 43 -0.92 -9.42 -7.21
CA CYS A 43 -1.54 -9.91 -5.98
C CYS A 43 -1.73 -11.43 -6.05
N ILE A 44 -1.27 -12.14 -5.01
CA ILE A 44 -1.36 -13.61 -4.96
C ILE A 44 -2.81 -14.13 -4.96
N ILE A 45 -3.77 -13.32 -4.48
CA ILE A 45 -5.20 -13.66 -4.39
C ILE A 45 -5.92 -13.42 -5.72
N CYS A 46 -5.98 -12.17 -6.18
CA CYS A 46 -6.79 -11.81 -7.36
C CYS A 46 -6.03 -11.87 -8.69
N LYS A 47 -4.71 -12.10 -8.66
CA LYS A 47 -3.81 -12.14 -9.83
C LYS A 47 -3.73 -10.84 -10.62
N GLN A 48 -4.25 -9.74 -10.09
CA GLN A 48 -4.13 -8.42 -10.70
C GLN A 48 -2.90 -7.68 -10.19
N LYS A 49 -2.34 -6.80 -11.04
CA LYS A 49 -1.26 -5.88 -10.68
C LYS A 49 -1.70 -4.85 -9.64
N GLY A 50 -0.75 -4.20 -8.98
CA GLY A 50 -1.00 -3.18 -7.96
C GLY A 50 -0.91 -3.68 -6.52
N GLY A 51 -0.49 -4.93 -6.32
CA GLY A 51 -0.24 -5.46 -4.98
C GLY A 51 0.98 -4.76 -4.35
N SER A 52 0.79 -4.10 -3.20
CA SER A 52 1.85 -3.36 -2.51
C SER A 52 2.16 -3.89 -1.11
N LEU A 53 1.27 -4.68 -0.53
CA LEU A 53 1.40 -5.28 0.79
C LEU A 53 2.20 -6.58 0.69
N LYS A 54 3.41 -6.64 1.25
CA LYS A 54 4.27 -7.84 1.19
C LYS A 54 4.37 -8.52 2.55
N CYS A 55 4.24 -9.85 2.58
CA CYS A 55 4.51 -10.64 3.78
C CYS A 55 5.94 -10.37 4.31
N ILE A 56 6.06 -10.09 5.61
CA ILE A 56 7.35 -9.79 6.25
C ILE A 56 8.26 -11.02 6.41
N TYR A 57 7.70 -12.23 6.32
CA TYR A 57 8.48 -13.46 6.45
C TYR A 57 9.58 -13.54 5.39
N GLN A 58 10.79 -13.91 5.82
CA GLN A 58 11.97 -13.91 4.97
C GLN A 58 11.76 -14.82 3.76
N ARG A 59 12.13 -14.33 2.56
CA ARG A 59 11.97 -15.02 1.26
C ARG A 59 10.52 -15.31 0.83
N CYS A 60 9.51 -14.92 1.61
CA CYS A 60 8.13 -14.95 1.13
C CYS A 60 7.93 -13.90 0.02
N THR A 61 7.36 -14.32 -1.10
CA THR A 61 7.07 -13.46 -2.26
C THR A 61 5.61 -13.04 -2.32
N ASN A 62 4.77 -13.53 -1.40
CA ASN A 62 3.35 -13.22 -1.37
C ASN A 62 3.13 -11.73 -1.20
N THR A 63 2.47 -11.14 -2.19
CA THR A 63 2.08 -9.73 -2.20
C THR A 63 0.57 -9.62 -2.40
N TYR A 64 -0.03 -8.59 -1.81
CA TYR A 64 -1.48 -8.41 -1.72
C TYR A 64 -1.89 -6.98 -2.05
N HIS A 65 -3.13 -6.79 -2.49
CA HIS A 65 -3.84 -5.54 -2.22
C HIS A 65 -4.26 -5.49 -0.74
N PHE A 66 -4.57 -4.29 -0.24
CA PHE A 66 -5.01 -4.13 1.15
C PHE A 66 -6.26 -4.95 1.49
N THR A 67 -7.29 -4.87 0.65
CA THR A 67 -8.54 -5.63 0.80
C THR A 67 -8.29 -7.13 0.68
N CYS A 68 -7.57 -7.57 -0.37
CA CYS A 68 -7.21 -8.99 -0.53
C CYS A 68 -6.48 -9.55 0.70
N ALA A 69 -5.57 -8.80 1.32
CA ALA A 69 -4.90 -9.24 2.55
C ALA A 69 -5.88 -9.36 3.71
N THR A 70 -6.75 -8.37 3.88
CA THR A 70 -7.74 -8.34 4.98
C THR A 70 -8.73 -9.49 4.86
N ASP A 71 -9.28 -9.71 3.67
CA ASP A 71 -10.33 -10.71 3.43
C ASP A 71 -9.80 -12.15 3.44
N ASN A 72 -8.49 -12.33 3.26
CA ASN A 72 -7.86 -13.66 3.19
C ASN A 72 -6.97 -13.95 4.41
N GLY A 73 -7.25 -13.32 5.56
CA GLY A 73 -6.67 -13.71 6.85
C GLY A 73 -5.19 -13.36 7.03
N CYS A 74 -4.64 -12.40 6.28
CA CYS A 74 -3.34 -11.86 6.61
C CYS A 74 -3.41 -11.15 7.98
N VAL A 75 -2.39 -11.38 8.80
CA VAL A 75 -2.26 -10.71 10.10
C VAL A 75 -1.55 -9.38 9.90
N PHE A 76 -2.13 -8.33 10.47
CA PHE A 76 -1.56 -6.98 10.49
C PHE A 76 -1.06 -6.71 11.89
N TYR A 77 0.19 -6.29 12.03
CA TYR A 77 0.81 -6.02 13.31
C TYR A 77 0.83 -4.52 13.62
N LYS A 78 0.84 -4.18 14.90
CA LYS A 78 1.03 -2.79 15.38
C LYS A 78 2.33 -2.16 14.89
N THR A 79 3.33 -2.98 14.55
CA THR A 79 4.60 -2.59 13.94
C THR A 79 4.50 -2.24 12.45
N LYS A 80 3.27 -2.13 11.89
CA LYS A 80 3.01 -1.81 10.48
C LYS A 80 3.55 -2.85 9.51
N SER A 81 3.73 -4.08 10.00
CA SER A 81 4.10 -5.24 9.19
C SER A 81 2.89 -6.13 8.95
N ILE A 82 2.94 -6.92 7.88
CA ILE A 82 1.91 -7.91 7.59
C ILE A 82 2.52 -9.30 7.43
N MET A 83 1.75 -10.33 7.73
CA MET A 83 2.16 -11.71 7.54
C MET A 83 1.02 -12.50 6.91
N CYS A 84 1.33 -13.32 5.91
CA CYS A 84 0.32 -14.13 5.24
C CYS A 84 -0.14 -15.29 6.12
N PRO A 85 -1.33 -15.87 5.87
CA PRO A 85 -1.88 -16.96 6.68
C PRO A 85 -0.92 -18.14 6.85
N THR A 86 -0.14 -18.47 5.82
CA THR A 86 0.83 -19.57 5.85
C THR A 86 1.98 -19.36 6.85
N HIS A 87 2.31 -18.10 7.17
CA HIS A 87 3.43 -17.77 8.05
C HIS A 87 2.99 -17.17 9.38
N ALA A 88 1.73 -16.74 9.50
CA ALA A 88 1.17 -16.25 10.74
C ALA A 88 1.22 -17.37 11.79
N SER A 89 2.08 -17.20 12.80
CA SER A 89 2.21 -18.20 13.86
C SER A 89 0.93 -18.27 14.70
N PRO A 90 0.46 -19.46 15.09
CA PRO A 90 -0.60 -19.60 16.08
C PRO A 90 -0.25 -19.00 17.46
N THR A 91 1.04 -18.78 17.73
CA THR A 91 1.54 -18.26 19.01
C THR A 91 1.71 -16.75 19.05
N VAL A 92 1.26 -16.04 18.00
CA VAL A 92 1.24 -14.56 18.03
C VAL A 92 0.42 -14.09 19.22
N THR A 93 1.01 -13.27 20.07
CA THR A 93 0.26 -12.66 21.16
C THR A 93 -0.74 -11.67 20.58
N VAL A 94 -2.00 -11.77 21.00
CA VAL A 94 -3.10 -10.87 20.56
C VAL A 94 -2.72 -9.40 20.70
N ASP A 95 -1.89 -9.06 21.71
CA ASP A 95 -1.38 -7.72 21.95
C ASP A 95 -0.55 -7.12 20.82
N GLN A 96 0.02 -7.95 19.94
CA GLN A 96 0.83 -7.48 18.80
C GLN A 96 -0.02 -7.24 17.53
N ILE A 97 -1.22 -7.81 17.48
CA ILE A 97 -2.11 -7.71 16.33
C ILE A 97 -2.78 -6.33 16.34
N LEU A 98 -2.91 -5.74 15.15
CA LEU A 98 -3.70 -4.55 14.93
C LEU A 98 -5.11 -4.97 14.47
N GLU A 99 -6.06 -4.90 15.39
CA GLU A 99 -7.47 -5.24 15.15
C GLU A 99 -8.14 -4.19 14.25
N ASP A 100 -8.02 -2.91 14.63
CA ASP A 100 -8.58 -1.79 13.88
C ASP A 100 -7.54 -1.14 12.97
N LYS A 101 -7.83 -1.11 11.67
CA LYS A 101 -6.99 -0.55 10.61
C LYS A 101 -7.42 0.87 10.22
N SER A 102 -8.41 1.42 10.93
CA SER A 102 -8.91 2.77 10.71
C SER A 102 -7.83 3.80 11.02
N VAL A 103 -7.77 4.84 10.20
CA VAL A 103 -6.77 5.89 10.32
C VAL A 103 -7.47 7.20 10.66
N LEU A 104 -7.59 7.49 11.96
CA LEU A 104 -8.34 8.66 12.46
C LEU A 104 -7.51 9.95 12.53
N ARG A 105 -6.23 9.87 12.18
CA ARG A 105 -5.28 10.98 12.25
C ARG A 105 -4.96 11.49 10.85
N LYS A 106 -4.53 12.75 10.77
CA LYS A 106 -4.14 13.36 9.52
C LYS A 106 -2.90 12.67 8.95
N ILE A 107 -3.03 12.16 7.72
CA ILE A 107 -1.93 11.61 6.93
C ILE A 107 -1.81 12.36 5.62
N TRP A 108 -0.58 12.58 5.16
CA TRP A 108 -0.32 13.06 3.81
C TRP A 108 0.92 12.36 3.23
N ILE A 109 1.11 12.50 1.92
CA ILE A 109 2.33 12.03 1.24
C ILE A 109 3.28 13.21 1.16
N ASP A 110 4.52 13.03 1.61
CA ASP A 110 5.53 14.07 1.45
C ASP A 110 5.84 14.28 -0.03
N ARG A 111 5.79 15.53 -0.47
CA ARG A 111 6.07 15.92 -1.84
C ARG A 111 7.27 16.84 -1.85
N ASP A 112 8.40 16.29 -2.28
CA ASP A 112 9.52 17.11 -2.71
C ASP A 112 9.16 17.75 -4.06
N GLU A 113 8.56 18.94 -4.01
CA GLU A 113 8.07 19.69 -5.18
C GLU A 113 9.17 19.89 -6.24
N ILE A 114 10.43 20.04 -5.81
CA ILE A 114 11.59 20.23 -6.69
C ILE A 114 11.86 18.98 -7.53
N LYS A 115 11.71 17.77 -6.95
CA LYS A 115 11.89 16.50 -7.67
C LYS A 115 10.76 16.19 -8.65
N GLN A 116 9.54 16.67 -8.40
CA GLN A 116 8.40 16.41 -9.29
C GLN A 116 8.50 17.18 -10.62
N ILE A 117 8.94 18.44 -10.57
CA ILE A 117 9.13 19.28 -11.76
C ILE A 117 10.11 18.63 -12.76
N GLN A 118 11.19 18.02 -12.26
CA GLN A 118 12.20 17.36 -13.10
C GLN A 118 11.68 16.11 -13.82
N LYS A 119 10.63 15.47 -13.30
CA LYS A 119 10.12 14.17 -13.78
C LYS A 119 9.03 14.32 -14.85
N ASN A 120 8.32 15.43 -14.86
CA ASN A 120 7.20 15.70 -15.78
C ASN A 120 7.63 15.99 -17.23
N VAL A 121 8.92 16.12 -17.50
CA VAL A 121 9.45 16.33 -18.86
C VAL A 121 9.52 15.01 -19.68
N LYS A 122 9.34 13.82 -19.07
CA LYS A 122 9.71 12.54 -19.74
C LYS A 122 8.60 11.54 -20.13
N ASN A 123 7.37 11.58 -19.61
CA ASN A 123 6.47 10.40 -19.69
C ASN A 123 5.03 10.67 -20.17
N ASN A 124 4.84 11.07 -21.43
CA ASN A 124 3.52 11.37 -22.02
C ASN A 124 2.88 10.25 -22.87
N THR A 125 2.98 8.95 -22.55
CA THR A 125 2.48 7.92 -23.51
C THR A 125 1.83 6.64 -22.95
N THR A 126 1.64 6.41 -21.65
CA THR A 126 1.14 5.08 -21.19
C THR A 126 0.06 5.08 -20.10
N THR A 127 -0.67 6.18 -19.93
CA THR A 127 -1.45 6.45 -18.71
C THR A 127 -2.90 5.93 -18.67
N PHE A 128 -3.42 5.28 -19.72
CA PHE A 128 -4.86 5.05 -19.84
C PHE A 128 -5.43 3.72 -19.30
N ASP A 129 -4.61 2.71 -19.01
CA ASP A 129 -5.15 1.35 -18.71
C ASP A 129 -5.29 0.99 -17.22
N ILE A 130 -4.84 1.84 -16.29
CA ILE A 130 -4.71 1.46 -14.85
C ILE A 130 -5.96 1.85 -14.03
N ILE A 131 -6.89 2.60 -14.63
CA ILE A 131 -8.04 3.20 -13.93
C ILE A 131 -9.13 2.15 -13.57
N SER A 132 -9.14 0.98 -14.22
CA SER A 132 -10.26 0.03 -14.11
C SER A 132 -10.34 -0.75 -12.79
N SER A 133 -9.23 -1.04 -12.11
CA SER A 133 -9.25 -1.94 -10.93
C SER A 133 -9.44 -1.24 -9.58
N CYS A 134 -9.23 0.08 -9.48
CA CYS A 134 -9.52 0.85 -8.27
C CYS A 134 -10.96 1.38 -8.21
N ASN A 135 -11.71 1.36 -9.32
CA ASN A 135 -13.06 1.92 -9.41
C ASN A 135 -14.17 0.97 -8.91
N LEU A 136 -13.84 -0.19 -8.33
CA LEU A 136 -14.85 -1.17 -7.90
C LEU A 136 -15.42 -0.92 -6.50
N TYR A 137 -14.92 0.05 -5.71
CA TYR A 137 -15.51 0.39 -4.41
C TYR A 137 -15.37 1.90 -4.10
N PRO A 138 -16.42 2.71 -4.36
CA PRO A 138 -16.41 4.15 -4.06
C PRO A 138 -16.58 4.50 -2.56
N GLU A 139 -16.68 3.51 -1.67
CA GLU A 139 -17.19 3.77 -0.31
C GLU A 139 -16.16 4.07 0.77
N ILE A 140 -14.86 4.19 0.48
CA ILE A 140 -13.88 4.46 1.56
C ILE A 140 -12.89 5.56 1.15
N LEU A 141 -13.41 6.79 1.17
CA LEU A 141 -12.64 8.03 1.30
C LEU A 141 -12.46 8.44 2.78
N GLN A 142 -12.23 7.46 3.67
CA GLN A 142 -11.70 7.69 5.01
C GLN A 142 -10.38 6.94 5.19
#